data_AF-A0A1G4WVJ3-F1
#
_entry.id   AF-A0A1G4WVJ3-F1
#
_cell.length_a   1.000
_cell.length_b   1.000
_cell.length_c   1.000
_cell.angle_alpha   90.00
_cell.angle_beta   90.00
_cell.angle_gamma   90.00
#
_symmetry.space_group_name_H-M   'P 1'
#
loop_
_entity.id
_entity.type
_entity.pdbx_description
1 polymer ?
#
loop_
_entity_poly.entity_id
_entity_poly.type
_entity_poly.pdbx_seq_one_letter_code
_entity_poly.pdbx_strand_id
1 'polypeptide(L)'
;MRKLLAAVTVLVTVGATGASGIAGADEPAPAPAPGAGSAAPAPQRGTPGNAYALGGAHVLGIPYDEYIRRTGADWFPGLNRMNIQYPAGQVQGHTLERLFPGIGKLDDGFPGLGLDGPSIGESVDVGEGNLIRAIQAGGSGTAMGLSEGAMVLNAVKNQLANDPAAPPPDQLSFATFGDPLTTNPFGQSFLRQNFPVGSVVPSLDFTMPPQVDSQYDTYEFISPYDSIADWPQRQDNIISVTNAIVGLATGHTAVAFTNPSNVPPQNVAVTYNSRGAKTTTYMIPEQHLPLVLPFKYMGVDEGTLNKLDGVLKPYVDAGYTRNDNPLTAPITVDPVRGYDPAVVTAGASEAAFGSGGVDPLSQLMAGFQYVLDHNVH
;
A
#
# COMPACT_ATOMS: atom_id res chain seq x y z
N MET A 1 -12.19 -22.04 -12.22
CA MET A 1 -12.43 -21.51 -10.86
C MET A 1 -11.32 -20.57 -10.40
N ARG A 2 -10.06 -20.99 -10.17
CA ARG A 2 -8.97 -20.09 -9.70
C ARG A 2 -8.73 -18.83 -10.57
N LYS A 3 -8.67 -18.98 -11.90
CA LYS A 3 -8.51 -17.83 -12.82
C LYS A 3 -9.73 -16.90 -12.86
N LEU A 4 -10.93 -17.42 -12.63
CA LEU A 4 -12.18 -16.65 -12.61
C LEU A 4 -12.27 -15.86 -11.30
N LEU A 5 -11.91 -16.49 -10.16
CA LEU A 5 -11.83 -15.84 -8.86
C LEU A 5 -10.79 -14.72 -8.89
N ALA A 6 -9.58 -14.97 -9.42
CA ALA A 6 -8.56 -13.93 -9.58
C ALA A 6 -9.02 -12.76 -10.45
N ALA A 7 -9.72 -13.02 -11.57
CA ALA A 7 -10.23 -11.95 -12.44
C ALA A 7 -11.35 -11.13 -11.79
N VAL A 8 -12.28 -11.78 -11.07
CA VAL A 8 -13.35 -11.10 -10.32
C VAL A 8 -12.79 -10.34 -9.13
N THR A 9 -11.79 -10.88 -8.43
CA THR A 9 -11.09 -10.17 -7.36
C THR A 9 -10.31 -8.98 -7.89
N VAL A 10 -9.61 -9.09 -9.03
CA VAL A 10 -9.02 -7.92 -9.71
C VAL A 10 -10.09 -6.86 -9.92
N LEU A 11 -11.25 -7.21 -10.48
CA LEU A 11 -12.36 -6.26 -10.70
C LEU A 11 -12.91 -5.64 -9.41
N VAL A 12 -13.03 -6.39 -8.30
CA VAL A 12 -13.52 -5.89 -7.00
C VAL A 12 -12.48 -5.01 -6.31
N THR A 13 -11.22 -5.42 -6.31
CA THR A 13 -10.10 -4.66 -5.74
C THR A 13 -9.84 -3.37 -6.55
N VAL A 14 -9.98 -3.44 -7.88
CA VAL A 14 -9.83 -2.29 -8.79
C VAL A 14 -11.03 -1.34 -8.71
N GLY A 15 -12.27 -1.85 -8.60
CA GLY A 15 -13.46 -1.02 -8.45
C GLY A 15 -13.46 -0.18 -7.16
N ALA A 16 -12.84 -0.69 -6.10
CA ALA A 16 -12.71 0.02 -4.82
C ALA A 16 -11.65 1.13 -4.84
N THR A 17 -10.62 1.06 -5.71
CA THR A 17 -9.57 2.09 -5.79
C THR A 17 -10.08 3.46 -6.31
N GLY A 18 -11.19 3.49 -7.06
CA GLY A 18 -11.82 4.75 -7.52
C GLY A 18 -12.61 5.50 -6.44
N ALA A 19 -12.89 4.88 -5.28
CA ALA A 19 -13.76 5.43 -4.24
C ALA A 19 -13.10 5.51 -2.83
N SER A 20 -11.83 5.15 -2.70
CA SER A 20 -11.18 4.98 -1.38
C SER A 20 -10.48 6.25 -0.91
N GLY A 21 -11.26 7.22 -0.42
CA GLY A 21 -10.80 8.22 0.56
C GLY A 21 -11.51 7.95 1.89
N ILE A 22 -10.79 7.95 3.00
CA ILE A 22 -11.41 8.03 4.32
C ILE A 22 -10.88 9.31 4.95
N ALA A 23 -11.71 10.35 4.96
CA ALA A 23 -11.44 11.61 5.67
C ALA A 23 -11.86 11.47 7.15
N GLY A 24 -11.38 12.31 8.06
CA GLY A 24 -11.55 12.13 9.50
C GLY A 24 -12.92 12.57 10.03
N ALA A 25 -13.33 12.01 11.17
CA ALA A 25 -14.40 12.57 11.98
C ALA A 25 -13.86 13.70 12.87
N ASP A 26 -14.67 14.74 13.09
CA ASP A 26 -14.41 15.82 14.05
C ASP A 26 -14.47 15.27 15.48
N GLU A 27 -13.31 14.99 16.09
CA GLU A 27 -13.17 14.94 17.55
C GLU A 27 -12.17 16.01 18.02
N PRO A 28 -12.41 16.63 19.19
CA PRO A 28 -11.49 17.62 19.74
C PRO A 28 -10.12 16.99 19.97
N ALA A 29 -9.07 17.68 19.50
CA ALA A 29 -7.69 17.24 19.60
C ALA A 29 -7.35 16.66 20.98
N PRO A 30 -6.79 15.43 21.08
CA PRO A 30 -6.33 14.90 22.34
C PRO A 30 -5.19 15.79 22.88
N ALA A 31 -5.18 15.99 24.19
CA ALA A 31 -4.14 16.77 24.85
C ALA A 31 -2.73 16.22 24.54
N PRO A 32 -1.70 17.08 24.45
CA PRO A 32 -0.34 16.64 24.16
C PRO A 32 0.12 15.59 25.18
N ALA A 33 0.65 14.48 24.69
CA ALA A 33 1.28 13.47 25.55
C ALA A 33 2.35 14.14 26.44
N PRO A 34 2.40 13.85 27.76
CA PRO A 34 3.41 14.41 28.63
C PRO A 34 4.81 14.02 28.15
N GLY A 35 5.69 15.03 28.05
CA GLY A 35 7.00 14.99 27.39
C GLY A 35 7.75 13.66 27.46
N ALA A 36 7.94 13.05 26.28
CA ALA A 36 8.98 12.05 26.10
C ALA A 36 10.33 12.74 26.28
N GLY A 37 11.05 12.36 27.34
CA GLY A 37 12.44 12.75 27.53
C GLY A 37 13.26 12.42 26.28
N SER A 38 14.30 13.22 26.03
CA SER A 38 15.19 13.13 24.87
C SER A 38 15.75 11.71 24.68
N ALA A 39 15.06 10.89 23.89
CA ALA A 39 15.60 9.65 23.38
C ALA A 39 16.72 9.99 22.39
N ALA A 40 17.80 9.21 22.42
CA ALA A 40 18.87 9.31 21.42
C ALA A 40 18.26 9.25 20.00
N PRO A 41 18.80 9.98 19.01
CA PRO A 41 18.29 9.91 17.65
C PRO A 41 18.28 8.45 17.20
N ALA A 42 17.11 7.94 16.78
CA ALA A 42 17.05 6.63 16.17
C ALA A 42 18.02 6.59 14.97
N PRO A 43 18.74 5.48 14.73
CA PRO A 43 19.64 5.39 13.59
C PRO A 43 18.87 5.69 12.30
N GLN A 44 19.43 6.58 11.47
CA GLN A 44 18.83 6.97 10.20
C GLN A 44 18.68 5.72 9.32
N ARG A 45 17.43 5.43 8.92
CA ARG A 45 17.14 4.37 7.95
C ARG A 45 17.41 4.88 6.54
N GLY A 46 17.77 3.97 5.64
CA GLY A 46 18.01 4.29 4.24
C GLY A 46 19.31 5.05 4.01
N THR A 47 19.58 5.28 2.74
CA THR A 47 20.69 6.10 2.29
C THR A 47 20.34 7.59 2.48
N PRO A 48 21.19 8.38 3.17
CA PRO A 48 21.01 9.81 3.33
C PRO A 48 20.99 10.57 2.00
N GLY A 49 20.47 11.80 2.01
CA GLY A 49 20.38 12.66 0.83
C GLY A 49 18.93 12.85 0.40
N ASN A 50 18.61 12.46 -0.83
CA ASN A 50 17.29 12.66 -1.41
C ASN A 50 16.30 11.55 -1.00
N ALA A 51 15.02 11.90 -0.99
CA ALA A 51 13.90 10.98 -0.93
C ALA A 51 13.14 11.07 -2.25
N TYR A 52 13.43 10.16 -3.18
CA TYR A 52 12.77 10.08 -4.49
C TYR A 52 11.41 9.39 -4.31
N ALA A 53 10.35 10.15 -4.07
CA ALA A 53 9.06 9.63 -3.68
C ALA A 53 8.09 9.52 -4.87
N LEU A 54 7.41 8.38 -4.95
CA LEU A 54 6.35 8.06 -5.92
C LEU A 54 5.10 7.63 -5.16
N GLY A 55 3.96 8.20 -5.54
CA GLY A 55 2.66 7.88 -4.97
C GLY A 55 2.08 6.61 -5.56
N GLY A 56 0.93 6.19 -5.03
CA GLY A 56 0.07 5.18 -5.66
C GLY A 56 -0.95 5.82 -6.60
N ALA A 57 -2.05 5.13 -6.86
CA ALA A 57 -3.16 5.68 -7.65
C ALA A 57 -3.69 7.00 -7.06
N HIS A 58 -4.17 7.90 -7.93
CA HIS A 58 -4.75 9.17 -7.49
C HIS A 58 -6.03 8.94 -6.68
N VAL A 59 -6.09 9.52 -5.50
CA VAL A 59 -7.31 9.54 -4.67
C VAL A 59 -8.04 10.86 -4.95
N LEU A 60 -9.30 10.77 -5.38
CA LEU A 60 -10.13 11.94 -5.67
C LEU A 60 -10.18 12.90 -4.47
N GLY A 61 -9.85 14.17 -4.72
CA GLY A 61 -9.87 15.25 -3.73
C GLY A 61 -8.57 15.50 -2.96
N ILE A 62 -7.57 14.61 -3.04
CA ILE A 62 -6.27 14.81 -2.37
C ILE A 62 -5.28 15.53 -3.28
N PRO A 63 -4.60 16.61 -2.86
CA PRO A 63 -3.43 17.13 -3.55
C PRO A 63 -2.33 16.07 -3.59
N TYR A 64 -2.21 15.41 -4.74
CA TYR A 64 -1.34 14.26 -4.97
C TYR A 64 0.12 14.54 -4.57
N ASP A 65 0.57 15.78 -4.74
CA ASP A 65 1.92 16.21 -4.37
C ASP A 65 2.20 16.16 -2.85
N GLU A 66 1.23 16.50 -2.01
CA GLU A 66 1.40 16.46 -0.56
C GLU A 66 1.46 15.01 -0.08
N TYR A 67 0.59 14.19 -0.64
CA TYR A 67 0.50 12.77 -0.36
C TYR A 67 1.81 12.03 -0.67
N ILE A 68 2.39 12.28 -1.85
CA ILE A 68 3.70 11.75 -2.22
C ILE A 68 4.77 12.21 -1.24
N ARG A 69 4.80 13.51 -0.93
CA ARG A 69 5.84 14.09 -0.08
C ARG A 69 5.84 13.50 1.34
N ARG A 70 4.65 13.18 1.87
CA ARG A 70 4.48 12.59 3.20
C ARG A 70 4.73 11.07 3.24
N THR A 71 4.76 10.39 2.10
CA THR A 71 5.01 8.94 2.03
C THR A 71 6.35 8.59 2.72
N GLY A 72 6.29 7.79 3.79
CA GLY A 72 7.47 7.40 4.56
C GLY A 72 8.19 8.55 5.28
N ALA A 73 7.52 9.68 5.52
CA ALA A 73 8.10 10.85 6.21
C ALA A 73 8.72 10.49 7.57
N ASP A 74 7.94 9.80 8.40
CA ASP A 74 8.33 9.47 9.77
C ASP A 74 9.27 8.26 9.87
N TRP A 75 9.32 7.45 8.81
CA TRP A 75 10.26 6.33 8.69
C TRP A 75 11.67 6.78 8.33
N PHE A 76 11.77 7.83 7.51
CA PHE A 76 13.01 8.36 6.93
C PHE A 76 13.12 9.88 7.17
N PRO A 77 13.25 10.31 8.44
CA PRO A 77 13.36 11.73 8.76
C PRO A 77 14.66 12.32 8.21
N GLY A 78 14.61 13.61 7.83
CA GLY A 78 15.79 14.38 7.41
C GLY A 78 16.25 14.18 5.96
N LEU A 79 15.49 13.47 5.12
CA LEU A 79 15.76 13.36 3.68
C LEU A 79 15.14 14.53 2.90
N ASN A 80 15.79 14.94 1.81
CA ASN A 80 15.31 15.97 0.89
C ASN A 80 14.20 15.40 0.00
N ARG A 81 12.95 15.71 0.33
CA ARG A 81 11.77 15.14 -0.34
C ARG A 81 11.63 15.65 -1.78
N MET A 82 11.59 14.72 -2.73
CA MET A 82 11.42 14.98 -4.15
C MET A 82 10.27 14.15 -4.70
N ASN A 83 9.25 14.81 -5.24
CA ASN A 83 8.15 14.12 -5.91
C ASN A 83 8.59 13.74 -7.32
N ILE A 84 8.55 12.44 -7.63
CA ILE A 84 8.79 11.96 -8.98
C ILE A 84 7.44 11.77 -9.66
N GLN A 85 7.14 12.67 -10.59
CA GLN A 85 5.88 12.67 -11.32
C GLN A 85 5.86 11.53 -12.33
N TYR A 86 4.72 10.86 -12.45
CA TYR A 86 4.39 9.87 -13.47
C TYR A 86 2.86 9.74 -13.53
N PRO A 87 2.26 9.19 -14.60
CA PRO A 87 0.81 9.18 -14.79
C PRO A 87 0.12 8.08 -13.94
N ALA A 88 0.40 8.06 -12.64
CA ALA A 88 -0.11 7.10 -11.67
C ALA A 88 -1.63 7.09 -11.64
N GLY A 89 -2.27 5.93 -11.50
CA GLY A 89 -3.71 5.84 -11.25
C GLY A 89 -4.63 6.54 -12.25
N GLN A 90 -4.19 6.83 -13.47
CA GLN A 90 -5.11 7.12 -14.56
C GLN A 90 -5.60 5.76 -15.09
N VAL A 91 -6.75 5.30 -14.61
CA VAL A 91 -7.14 3.89 -14.68
C VAL A 91 -7.83 3.54 -16.02
N GLN A 92 -7.11 2.78 -16.84
CA GLN A 92 -7.64 1.66 -17.63
C GLN A 92 -8.61 1.97 -18.78
N GLY A 93 -8.57 3.17 -19.34
CA GLY A 93 -9.55 3.55 -20.34
C GLY A 93 -9.63 2.62 -21.54
N HIS A 94 -8.50 2.36 -22.17
CA HIS A 94 -8.44 1.52 -23.35
C HIS A 94 -8.38 0.02 -23.03
N THR A 95 -7.89 -0.39 -21.85
CA THR A 95 -7.85 -1.81 -21.44
C THR A 95 -9.22 -2.30 -21.01
N LEU A 96 -10.00 -1.49 -20.31
CA LEU A 96 -11.41 -1.76 -20.04
C LEU A 96 -12.23 -1.64 -21.32
N GLU A 97 -11.97 -0.69 -22.22
CA GLU A 97 -12.66 -0.62 -23.52
C GLU A 97 -12.46 -1.91 -24.35
N ARG A 98 -11.29 -2.54 -24.28
CA ARG A 98 -11.02 -3.85 -24.92
C ARG A 98 -11.81 -5.01 -24.31
N LEU A 99 -12.15 -4.94 -23.02
CA LEU A 99 -12.92 -5.95 -22.31
C LEU A 99 -14.44 -5.65 -22.32
N PHE A 100 -14.81 -4.37 -22.35
CA PHE A 100 -16.14 -3.80 -22.26
C PHE A 100 -16.25 -2.57 -23.18
N PRO A 101 -16.56 -2.75 -24.48
CA PRO A 101 -16.63 -1.65 -25.44
C PRO A 101 -17.68 -0.59 -25.03
N GLY A 102 -17.29 0.68 -25.01
CA GLY A 102 -18.10 1.84 -24.64
C GLY A 102 -17.84 2.43 -23.25
N ILE A 103 -17.05 1.76 -22.40
CA ILE A 103 -16.75 2.19 -21.03
C ILE A 103 -15.88 3.46 -21.00
N GLY A 104 -14.99 3.65 -21.98
CA GLY A 104 -14.15 4.86 -22.06
C GLY A 104 -14.94 6.14 -22.33
N LYS A 105 -16.17 6.02 -22.85
CA LYS A 105 -17.09 7.16 -23.05
C LYS A 105 -17.76 7.65 -21.78
N LEU A 106 -17.58 6.96 -20.64
CA LEU A 106 -18.05 7.44 -19.35
C LEU A 106 -17.25 8.66 -18.87
N ASP A 107 -16.00 8.81 -19.34
CA ASP A 107 -15.17 10.00 -19.04
C ASP A 107 -15.75 11.27 -19.70
N ASP A 108 -16.45 11.16 -20.85
CA ASP A 108 -17.18 12.27 -21.48
C ASP A 108 -18.30 12.85 -20.58
N GLY A 109 -18.84 12.01 -19.69
CA GLY A 109 -19.91 12.38 -18.73
C GLY A 109 -19.40 12.80 -17.36
N PHE A 110 -18.18 12.40 -17.00
CA PHE A 110 -17.55 12.64 -15.69
C PHE A 110 -16.03 12.87 -15.86
N PRO A 111 -15.62 14.09 -16.25
CA PRO A 111 -14.22 14.40 -16.51
C PRO A 111 -13.34 14.14 -15.27
N GLY A 112 -12.28 13.35 -15.44
CA GLY A 112 -11.33 13.01 -14.35
C GLY A 112 -11.59 11.68 -13.64
N LEU A 113 -12.49 10.83 -14.16
CA LEU A 113 -12.60 9.42 -13.73
C LEU A 113 -11.36 8.61 -14.12
N GLY A 114 -10.59 9.07 -15.11
CA GLY A 114 -9.34 8.44 -15.54
C GLY A 114 -9.54 7.27 -16.49
N LEU A 115 -10.76 7.09 -17.01
CA LEU A 115 -11.17 6.03 -17.94
C LEU A 115 -10.75 6.30 -19.39
N ASP A 116 -9.79 7.19 -19.61
CA ASP A 116 -9.11 7.43 -20.89
C ASP A 116 -7.56 7.42 -20.74
N GLY A 117 -7.07 7.15 -19.53
CA GLY A 117 -5.66 7.20 -19.15
C GLY A 117 -4.80 6.01 -19.61
N PRO A 118 -3.46 6.13 -19.46
CA PRO A 118 -2.52 5.03 -19.72
C PRO A 118 -2.83 3.81 -18.85
N SER A 119 -2.44 2.62 -19.30
CA SER A 119 -2.53 1.42 -18.47
C SER A 119 -1.53 1.49 -17.30
N ILE A 120 -1.70 0.62 -16.30
CA ILE A 120 -0.70 0.50 -15.22
C ILE A 120 0.66 0.09 -15.80
N GLY A 121 0.70 -0.75 -16.83
CA GLY A 121 1.93 -1.08 -17.56
C GLY A 121 2.63 0.17 -18.11
N GLU A 122 1.89 0.98 -18.88
CA GLU A 122 2.43 2.21 -19.48
C GLU A 122 2.86 3.24 -18.43
N SER A 123 2.08 3.38 -17.34
CA SER A 123 2.41 4.26 -16.23
C SER A 123 3.70 3.85 -15.53
N VAL A 124 3.88 2.54 -15.27
CA VAL A 124 5.11 2.01 -14.67
C VAL A 124 6.32 2.25 -15.56
N ASP A 125 6.20 2.05 -16.88
CA ASP A 125 7.29 2.31 -17.84
C ASP A 125 7.72 3.80 -17.83
N VAL A 126 6.75 4.72 -17.79
CA VAL A 126 7.03 6.17 -17.68
C VAL A 126 7.69 6.49 -16.35
N GLY A 127 7.17 5.93 -15.25
CA GLY A 127 7.69 6.08 -13.90
C GLY A 127 9.14 5.60 -13.76
N GLU A 128 9.47 4.45 -14.36
CA GLU A 128 10.81 3.87 -14.35
C GLU A 128 11.82 4.85 -14.97
N GLY A 129 11.53 5.35 -16.18
CA GLY A 129 12.38 6.31 -16.86
C GLY A 129 12.52 7.63 -16.11
N ASN A 130 11.45 8.13 -15.47
CA ASN A 130 11.47 9.36 -14.68
C ASN A 130 12.33 9.20 -13.41
N LEU A 131 12.16 8.10 -12.68
CA LEU A 131 12.91 7.84 -11.46
C LEU A 131 14.41 7.64 -11.74
N ILE A 132 14.79 6.91 -12.80
CA ILE A 132 16.20 6.74 -13.16
C ILE A 132 16.86 8.09 -13.46
N ARG A 133 16.20 8.95 -14.25
CA ARG A 133 16.71 10.29 -14.54
C ARG A 133 16.87 11.12 -13.26
N ALA A 134 15.92 11.03 -12.34
CA ALA A 134 15.98 11.74 -11.07
C ALA A 134 17.13 11.25 -10.19
N ILE A 135 17.36 9.94 -10.09
CA ILE A 135 18.48 9.36 -9.35
C ILE A 135 19.82 9.79 -9.96
N GLN A 136 19.95 9.75 -11.29
CA GLN A 136 21.16 10.17 -11.98
C GLN A 136 21.48 11.66 -11.80
N ALA A 137 20.45 12.51 -11.77
CA ALA A 137 20.61 13.96 -11.59
C ALA A 137 20.77 14.38 -10.12
N GLY A 138 20.09 13.70 -9.19
CA GLY A 138 20.01 14.06 -7.78
C GLY A 138 21.09 13.44 -6.90
N GLY A 139 21.68 12.31 -7.31
CA GLY A 139 22.71 11.60 -6.55
C GLY A 139 22.14 10.72 -5.43
N SER A 140 22.88 10.59 -4.33
CA SER A 140 22.55 9.62 -3.28
C SER A 140 21.19 9.84 -2.61
N GLY A 141 20.50 8.76 -2.26
CA GLY A 141 19.23 8.86 -1.55
C GLY A 141 18.47 7.56 -1.40
N THR A 142 17.24 7.67 -0.91
CA THR A 142 16.30 6.57 -0.76
C THR A 142 15.14 6.77 -1.73
N ALA A 143 14.92 5.82 -2.65
CA ALA A 143 13.73 5.80 -3.47
C ALA A 143 12.56 5.21 -2.68
N MET A 144 11.39 5.85 -2.73
CA MET A 144 10.20 5.46 -1.96
C MET A 144 8.99 5.33 -2.87
N GLY A 145 8.27 4.22 -2.79
CA GLY A 145 7.11 3.97 -3.62
C GLY A 145 5.97 3.36 -2.83
N LEU A 146 4.78 3.92 -3.00
CA LEU A 146 3.54 3.39 -2.44
C LEU A 146 2.71 2.74 -3.56
N SER A 147 2.24 1.51 -3.34
CA SER A 147 1.35 0.80 -4.26
C SER A 147 1.94 0.72 -5.68
N GLU A 148 1.32 1.34 -6.69
CA GLU A 148 1.86 1.46 -8.05
C GLU A 148 3.28 2.06 -8.08
N GLY A 149 3.60 3.03 -7.22
CA GLY A 149 4.95 3.57 -7.08
C GLY A 149 5.97 2.51 -6.63
N ALA A 150 5.55 1.51 -5.86
CA ALA A 150 6.41 0.37 -5.53
C ALA A 150 6.68 -0.52 -6.76
N MET A 151 5.74 -0.61 -7.72
CA MET A 151 5.96 -1.31 -8.98
C MET A 151 7.04 -0.61 -9.82
N VAL A 152 7.02 0.73 -9.86
CA VAL A 152 8.09 1.54 -10.47
C VAL A 152 9.44 1.26 -9.80
N LEU A 153 9.48 1.18 -8.47
CA LEU A 153 10.71 0.90 -7.73
C LEU A 153 11.27 -0.49 -8.09
N ASN A 154 10.39 -1.50 -8.22
CA ASN A 154 10.76 -2.84 -8.65
C ASN A 154 11.33 -2.85 -10.08
N ALA A 155 10.74 -2.08 -11.01
CA ALA A 155 11.25 -1.93 -12.37
C ALA A 155 12.67 -1.32 -12.37
N VAL A 156 12.85 -0.19 -11.67
CA VAL A 156 14.17 0.46 -11.54
C VAL A 156 15.20 -0.46 -10.89
N LYS A 157 14.85 -1.20 -9.82
CA LYS A 157 15.76 -2.18 -9.21
C LYS A 157 16.20 -3.25 -10.21
N ASN A 158 15.26 -3.79 -11.00
CA ASN A 158 15.56 -4.78 -12.02
C ASN A 158 16.47 -4.23 -13.12
N GLN A 159 16.24 -3.00 -13.58
CA GLN A 159 17.10 -2.35 -14.56
C GLN A 159 18.51 -2.10 -14.00
N LEU A 160 18.61 -1.47 -12.82
CA LEU A 160 19.89 -1.11 -12.20
C LEU A 160 20.71 -2.32 -11.75
N ALA A 161 20.09 -3.48 -11.50
CA ALA A 161 20.81 -4.69 -11.13
C ALA A 161 21.86 -5.10 -12.18
N ASN A 162 21.60 -4.81 -13.46
CA ASN A 162 22.48 -5.22 -14.57
C ASN A 162 23.13 -4.03 -15.30
N ASP A 163 22.89 -2.81 -14.84
CA ASP A 163 23.44 -1.59 -15.45
C ASP A 163 24.86 -1.32 -14.94
N PRO A 164 25.90 -1.30 -15.80
CA PRO A 164 27.26 -0.94 -15.40
C PRO A 164 27.40 0.50 -14.89
N ALA A 165 26.47 1.39 -15.23
CA ALA A 165 26.41 2.76 -14.76
C ALA A 165 25.52 2.94 -13.51
N ALA A 166 25.02 1.85 -12.94
CA ALA A 166 24.19 1.91 -11.74
C ALA A 166 24.93 2.56 -10.55
N PRO A 167 24.25 3.36 -9.72
CA PRO A 167 24.84 3.91 -8.51
C PRO A 167 25.47 2.82 -7.63
N PRO A 168 26.58 3.09 -6.93
CA PRO A 168 27.14 2.19 -5.94
C PRO A 168 26.10 1.76 -4.88
N PRO A 169 26.22 0.55 -4.30
CA PRO A 169 25.26 0.00 -3.33
C PRO A 169 24.98 0.91 -2.11
N ASP A 170 25.96 1.71 -1.70
CA ASP A 170 25.89 2.63 -0.56
C ASP A 170 25.26 4.00 -0.90
N GLN A 171 25.04 4.29 -2.19
CA GLN A 171 24.46 5.55 -2.66
C GLN A 171 22.95 5.48 -2.92
N LEU A 172 22.34 4.30 -2.91
CA LEU A 172 20.91 4.16 -3.15
C LEU A 172 20.31 3.05 -2.29
N SER A 173 19.13 3.31 -1.75
CA SER A 173 18.31 2.30 -1.08
C SER A 173 16.84 2.48 -1.48
N PHE A 174 16.02 1.47 -1.22
CA PHE A 174 14.62 1.44 -1.65
C PHE A 174 13.69 1.25 -0.45
N ALA A 175 12.53 1.89 -0.48
CA ALA A 175 11.46 1.70 0.49
C ALA A 175 10.13 1.48 -0.25
N THR A 176 9.46 0.36 0.01
CA THR A 176 8.17 0.03 -0.59
C THR A 176 7.08 -0.03 0.46
N PHE A 177 5.93 0.55 0.15
CA PHE A 177 4.74 0.56 1.00
C PHE A 177 3.60 -0.06 0.19
N GLY A 178 2.93 -1.08 0.73
CA GLY A 178 1.83 -1.73 0.01
C GLY A 178 2.26 -2.32 -1.34
N ASP A 179 3.44 -2.94 -1.42
CA ASP A 179 4.03 -3.39 -2.69
C ASP A 179 3.17 -4.50 -3.37
N PRO A 180 2.63 -4.27 -4.59
CA PRO A 180 1.85 -5.26 -5.32
C PRO A 180 2.66 -6.47 -5.83
N LEU A 181 3.99 -6.41 -5.73
CA LEU A 181 4.91 -7.38 -6.33
C LEU A 181 5.78 -8.12 -5.31
N THR A 182 5.63 -7.93 -4.00
CA THR A 182 6.50 -8.57 -2.99
C THR A 182 6.21 -10.06 -2.74
N THR A 183 7.26 -10.83 -2.47
CA THR A 183 7.25 -12.09 -1.69
C THR A 183 8.20 -11.89 -0.52
N ASN A 184 7.70 -12.04 0.70
CA ASN A 184 8.45 -11.72 1.92
C ASN A 184 8.26 -12.83 2.98
N PRO A 185 9.01 -12.78 4.11
CA PRO A 185 8.92 -13.80 5.14
C PRO A 185 7.53 -13.99 5.78
N PHE A 186 6.63 -13.00 5.68
CA PHE A 186 5.31 -13.04 6.28
C PHE A 186 4.19 -13.42 5.30
N GLY A 187 4.42 -13.37 3.99
CA GLY A 187 3.38 -13.56 3.00
C GLY A 187 3.77 -13.19 1.57
N GLN A 188 2.75 -13.00 0.73
CA GLN A 188 2.89 -12.62 -0.68
C GLN A 188 1.81 -11.62 -1.05
N SER A 189 2.15 -10.72 -1.95
CA SER A 189 1.22 -9.81 -2.61
C SER A 189 0.27 -10.56 -3.55
N PHE A 190 -0.89 -9.95 -3.82
CA PHE A 190 -1.93 -10.52 -4.67
C PHE A 190 -1.43 -10.83 -6.08
N LEU A 191 -0.74 -9.88 -6.75
CA LEU A 191 -0.29 -10.11 -8.11
C LEU A 191 0.74 -11.24 -8.16
N ARG A 192 1.67 -11.24 -7.21
CA ARG A 192 2.70 -12.27 -7.12
C ARG A 192 2.14 -13.68 -6.92
N GLN A 193 1.11 -13.81 -6.10
CA GLN A 193 0.51 -15.11 -5.80
C GLN A 193 -0.36 -15.65 -6.95
N ASN A 194 -0.98 -14.77 -7.74
CA ASN A 194 -2.01 -15.15 -8.71
C ASN A 194 -1.54 -15.10 -10.18
N PHE A 195 -0.45 -14.38 -10.48
CA PHE A 195 0.05 -14.21 -11.85
C PHE A 195 1.52 -14.66 -11.96
N PRO A 196 1.82 -15.68 -12.78
CA PRO A 196 3.20 -16.11 -13.04
C PRO A 196 4.02 -15.02 -13.73
N VAL A 197 5.34 -15.03 -13.51
CA VAL A 197 6.29 -14.22 -14.27
C VAL A 197 6.09 -14.40 -15.77
N GLY A 198 6.11 -13.30 -16.52
CA GLY A 198 5.91 -13.25 -17.97
C GLY A 198 4.43 -13.32 -18.41
N SER A 199 3.49 -13.55 -17.49
CA SER A 199 2.07 -13.40 -17.80
C SER A 199 1.65 -11.93 -17.75
N VAL A 200 0.74 -11.54 -18.63
CA VAL A 200 0.09 -10.23 -18.60
C VAL A 200 -1.08 -10.31 -17.64
N VAL A 201 -1.13 -9.39 -16.68
CA VAL A 201 -2.28 -9.19 -15.79
C VAL A 201 -3.40 -8.53 -16.60
N PRO A 202 -4.54 -9.21 -16.82
CA PRO A 202 -5.66 -8.62 -17.54
C PRO A 202 -6.14 -7.33 -16.89
N SER A 203 -6.72 -6.41 -17.66
CA SER A 203 -7.16 -5.05 -17.26
C SER A 203 -6.05 -4.06 -16.86
N LEU A 204 -4.89 -4.54 -16.36
CA LEU A 204 -3.76 -3.67 -16.01
C LEU A 204 -2.78 -3.44 -17.18
N ASP A 205 -2.80 -4.31 -18.19
CA ASP A 205 -1.79 -4.38 -19.26
C ASP A 205 -0.35 -4.40 -18.72
N PHE A 206 -0.20 -5.06 -17.56
CA PHE A 206 1.04 -5.15 -16.83
C PHE A 206 1.64 -6.55 -16.98
N THR A 207 2.86 -6.65 -17.53
CA THR A 207 3.57 -7.92 -17.63
C THR A 207 4.30 -8.20 -16.33
N MET A 208 4.00 -9.33 -15.68
CA MET A 208 4.64 -9.70 -14.42
C MET A 208 6.16 -9.86 -14.58
N PRO A 209 6.98 -9.02 -13.92
CA PRO A 209 8.43 -9.06 -14.09
C PRO A 209 9.04 -10.22 -13.29
N PRO A 210 10.20 -10.76 -13.71
CA PRO A 210 11.03 -11.55 -12.81
C PRO A 210 11.51 -10.69 -11.64
N GLN A 211 11.79 -11.31 -10.50
CA GLN A 211 12.59 -10.66 -9.46
C GLN A 211 14.06 -10.88 -9.78
N VAL A 212 14.80 -9.79 -9.91
CA VAL A 212 16.25 -9.82 -10.05
C VAL A 212 16.87 -9.34 -8.75
N ASP A 213 17.88 -10.07 -8.27
CA ASP A 213 18.67 -9.63 -7.13
C ASP A 213 19.40 -8.33 -7.52
N SER A 214 19.02 -7.22 -6.89
CA SER A 214 19.72 -5.94 -6.96
C SER A 214 20.76 -5.81 -5.85
N GLN A 215 21.72 -4.91 -6.03
CA GLN A 215 22.74 -4.57 -5.03
C GLN A 215 22.25 -3.65 -3.89
N TYR A 216 21.02 -3.14 -3.96
CA TYR A 216 20.53 -2.11 -3.05
C TYR A 216 19.70 -2.67 -1.90
N ASP A 217 19.96 -2.15 -0.70
CA ASP A 217 19.16 -2.43 0.49
C ASP A 217 17.71 -1.97 0.28
N THR A 218 16.76 -2.76 0.77
CA THR A 218 15.32 -2.51 0.64
C THR A 218 14.63 -2.56 2.00
N TYR A 219 13.72 -1.62 2.24
CA TYR A 219 12.82 -1.59 3.39
C TYR A 219 11.39 -1.83 2.88
N GLU A 220 10.75 -2.91 3.33
CA GLU A 220 9.40 -3.25 2.90
C GLU A 220 8.43 -3.05 4.06
N PHE A 221 7.36 -2.29 3.85
CA PHE A 221 6.36 -1.97 4.85
C PHE A 221 5.01 -2.53 4.44
N ILE A 222 4.46 -3.39 5.29
CA ILE A 222 3.28 -4.20 5.00
C ILE A 222 2.25 -3.98 6.09
N SER A 223 1.02 -3.62 5.70
CA SER A 223 -0.13 -3.79 6.59
C SER A 223 -0.62 -5.23 6.52
N PRO A 224 -0.83 -5.91 7.67
CA PRO A 224 -1.53 -7.17 7.69
C PRO A 224 -2.88 -7.06 6.99
N TYR A 225 -3.23 -8.09 6.22
CA TYR A 225 -4.51 -8.19 5.54
C TYR A 225 -4.75 -7.14 4.44
N ASP A 226 -3.72 -6.44 3.99
CA ASP A 226 -3.81 -5.61 2.79
C ASP A 226 -4.09 -6.50 1.55
N SER A 227 -5.22 -6.30 0.86
CA SER A 227 -5.56 -7.09 -0.33
C SER A 227 -4.52 -7.03 -1.46
N ILE A 228 -3.65 -6.03 -1.48
CA ILE A 228 -2.62 -5.86 -2.52
C ILE A 228 -1.31 -6.48 -2.07
N ALA A 229 -0.80 -6.09 -0.91
CA ALA A 229 0.55 -6.47 -0.45
C ALA A 229 0.58 -7.73 0.43
N ASP A 230 -0.56 -8.14 0.99
CA ASP A 230 -0.66 -9.24 1.95
C ASP A 230 -1.91 -10.10 1.70
N TRP A 231 -1.90 -10.84 0.59
CA TRP A 231 -3.02 -11.68 0.17
C TRP A 231 -3.04 -13.02 0.91
N PRO A 232 -4.21 -13.57 1.30
CA PRO A 232 -4.29 -14.86 1.97
C PRO A 232 -3.80 -16.02 1.08
N GLN A 233 -2.99 -16.90 1.66
CA GLN A 233 -2.48 -18.10 1.00
C GLN A 233 -3.58 -19.16 0.79
N ARG A 234 -4.56 -19.23 1.70
CA ARG A 234 -5.71 -20.15 1.64
C ARG A 234 -6.96 -19.41 1.18
N GLN A 235 -7.09 -19.25 -0.14
CA GLN A 235 -8.16 -18.45 -0.77
C GLN A 235 -9.56 -19.10 -0.69
N ASP A 236 -9.64 -20.35 -0.26
CA ASP A 236 -10.90 -21.03 0.10
C ASP A 236 -11.43 -20.58 1.48
N ASN A 237 -10.60 -19.93 2.29
CA ASN A 237 -11.04 -19.25 3.50
C ASN A 237 -11.68 -17.89 3.15
N ILE A 238 -13.00 -17.92 2.94
CA ILE A 238 -13.76 -16.75 2.48
C ILE A 238 -13.73 -15.59 3.48
N ILE A 239 -13.66 -15.84 4.78
CA ILE A 239 -13.59 -14.75 5.77
C ILE A 239 -12.22 -14.04 5.71
N SER A 240 -11.13 -14.77 5.48
CA SER A 240 -9.82 -14.16 5.25
C SER A 240 -9.78 -13.32 3.99
N VAL A 241 -10.39 -13.80 2.90
CA VAL A 241 -10.52 -13.06 1.64
C VAL A 241 -11.36 -11.80 1.83
N THR A 242 -12.50 -11.91 2.52
CA THR A 242 -13.39 -10.77 2.77
C THR A 242 -12.68 -9.72 3.65
N ASN A 243 -11.98 -10.16 4.69
CA ASN A 243 -11.18 -9.28 5.53
C ASN A 243 -10.06 -8.61 4.72
N ALA A 244 -9.41 -9.34 3.82
CA ALA A 244 -8.37 -8.76 2.98
C ALA A 244 -8.92 -7.66 2.06
N ILE A 245 -10.08 -7.90 1.43
CA ILE A 245 -10.76 -6.93 0.57
C ILE A 245 -11.09 -5.64 1.35
N VAL A 246 -11.60 -5.74 2.58
CA VAL A 246 -11.81 -4.56 3.43
C VAL A 246 -10.47 -3.91 3.82
N GLY A 247 -9.42 -4.70 3.99
CA GLY A 247 -8.05 -4.25 4.26
C GLY A 247 -7.45 -3.36 3.17
N LEU A 248 -7.97 -3.40 1.95
CA LEU A 248 -7.63 -2.41 0.90
C LEU A 248 -7.97 -0.98 1.35
N ALA A 249 -9.18 -0.80 1.87
CA ALA A 249 -9.69 0.51 2.25
C ALA A 249 -9.05 1.03 3.54
N THR A 250 -8.59 0.14 4.41
CA THR A 250 -8.05 0.50 5.72
C THR A 250 -6.52 0.61 5.69
N GLY A 251 -5.80 -0.48 5.43
CA GLY A 251 -4.36 -0.54 5.68
C GLY A 251 -3.45 -0.18 4.51
N HIS A 252 -3.91 -0.39 3.26
CA HIS A 252 -3.05 -0.34 2.07
C HIS A 252 -2.28 0.99 1.91
N THR A 253 -3.01 2.10 1.99
CA THR A 253 -2.44 3.45 1.88
C THR A 253 -1.89 3.93 3.22
N ALA A 254 -2.59 3.62 4.31
CA ALA A 254 -2.28 4.11 5.65
C ALA A 254 -0.89 3.67 6.14
N VAL A 255 -0.42 2.48 5.71
CA VAL A 255 0.89 1.96 6.06
C VAL A 255 2.04 2.93 5.76
N ALA A 256 1.93 3.75 4.71
CA ALA A 256 2.93 4.74 4.32
C ALA A 256 3.07 5.93 5.29
N PHE A 257 2.08 6.13 6.16
CA PHE A 257 2.02 7.23 7.14
C PHE A 257 2.20 6.75 8.57
N THR A 258 2.53 5.48 8.75
CA THR A 258 2.94 4.93 10.04
C THR A 258 4.36 5.39 10.40
N ASN A 259 4.81 5.02 11.59
CA ASN A 259 6.15 5.34 12.06
C ASN A 259 6.78 4.16 12.81
N PRO A 260 8.08 4.23 13.15
CA PRO A 260 8.80 3.15 13.82
C PRO A 260 8.21 2.63 15.12
N SER A 261 7.47 3.46 15.86
CA SER A 261 6.87 3.04 17.14
C SER A 261 5.70 2.09 16.97
N ASN A 262 5.11 2.04 15.76
CA ASN A 262 4.03 1.13 15.43
C ASN A 262 4.50 -0.33 15.26
N VAL A 263 5.82 -0.61 15.20
CA VAL A 263 6.30 -1.96 14.88
C VAL A 263 6.82 -2.70 16.11
N PRO A 264 6.16 -3.79 16.52
CA PRO A 264 6.71 -4.70 17.52
C PRO A 264 8.03 -5.33 17.03
N PRO A 265 9.04 -5.55 17.89
CA PRO A 265 10.33 -6.12 17.48
C PRO A 265 10.22 -7.45 16.73
N GLN A 266 9.27 -8.32 17.11
CA GLN A 266 9.02 -9.61 16.48
C GLN A 266 8.40 -9.53 15.07
N ASN A 267 7.91 -8.36 14.67
CA ASN A 267 7.35 -8.11 13.35
C ASN A 267 8.39 -7.60 12.34
N VAL A 268 9.68 -7.67 12.69
CA VAL A 268 10.78 -7.30 11.82
C VAL A 268 11.48 -8.57 11.34
N ALA A 269 11.51 -8.76 10.02
CA ALA A 269 12.27 -9.85 9.39
C ALA A 269 13.38 -9.27 8.51
N VAL A 270 14.54 -9.90 8.52
CA VAL A 270 15.68 -9.51 7.69
C VAL A 270 16.10 -10.69 6.82
N THR A 271 16.24 -10.42 5.53
CA THR A 271 16.77 -11.38 4.54
C THR A 271 17.90 -10.75 3.74
N TYR A 272 18.73 -11.59 3.12
CA TYR A 272 19.81 -11.18 2.25
C TYR A 272 19.69 -11.91 0.92
N ASN A 273 19.91 -11.20 -0.18
CA ASN A 273 19.90 -11.79 -1.50
C ASN A 273 21.31 -12.29 -1.93
N SER A 274 21.43 -12.89 -3.11
CA SER A 274 22.71 -13.45 -3.58
C SER A 274 23.81 -12.41 -3.83
N ARG A 275 23.46 -11.12 -3.89
CA ARG A 275 24.38 -9.98 -4.04
C ARG A 275 24.72 -9.29 -2.72
N GLY A 276 24.24 -9.85 -1.60
CA GLY A 276 24.50 -9.34 -0.25
C GLY A 276 23.64 -8.15 0.15
N ALA A 277 22.69 -7.72 -0.68
CA ALA A 277 21.76 -6.65 -0.33
C ALA A 277 20.76 -7.11 0.72
N LYS A 278 20.50 -6.26 1.70
CA LYS A 278 19.62 -6.53 2.84
C LYS A 278 18.20 -6.08 2.54
N THR A 279 17.22 -6.97 2.73
CA THR A 279 15.80 -6.60 2.78
C THR A 279 15.31 -6.66 4.21
N THR A 280 14.79 -5.54 4.72
CA THR A 280 14.17 -5.45 6.05
C THR A 280 12.67 -5.29 5.88
N THR A 281 11.91 -6.30 6.25
CA THR A 281 10.45 -6.32 6.16
C THR A 281 9.84 -5.98 7.51
N TYR A 282 8.92 -5.01 7.52
CA TYR A 282 8.14 -4.59 8.68
C TYR A 282 6.68 -4.94 8.46
N MET A 283 6.14 -5.84 9.28
CA MET A 283 4.71 -6.06 9.39
C MET A 283 4.13 -5.11 10.45
N ILE A 284 3.33 -4.14 10.06
CA ILE A 284 2.86 -3.09 10.99
C ILE A 284 1.43 -3.44 11.47
N PRO A 285 1.21 -3.84 12.73
CA PRO A 285 -0.11 -4.27 13.21
C PRO A 285 -1.17 -3.19 13.05
N GLU A 286 -2.37 -3.55 12.60
CA GLU A 286 -3.55 -2.68 12.70
C GLU A 286 -4.11 -2.70 14.13
N GLN A 287 -4.83 -1.64 14.52
CA GLN A 287 -5.46 -1.60 15.84
C GLN A 287 -6.54 -2.68 15.98
N HIS A 288 -7.35 -2.86 14.93
CA HIS A 288 -8.38 -3.89 14.83
C HIS A 288 -8.30 -4.59 13.48
N LEU A 289 -8.98 -5.73 13.33
CA LEU A 289 -9.17 -6.34 12.02
C LEU A 289 -9.84 -5.36 11.05
N PRO A 290 -9.52 -5.40 9.74
CA PRO A 290 -10.27 -4.68 8.72
C PRO A 290 -11.79 -4.89 8.78
N LEU A 291 -12.27 -6.11 9.07
CA LEU A 291 -13.71 -6.36 9.25
C LEU A 291 -14.32 -5.66 10.48
N VAL A 292 -13.50 -5.29 11.47
CA VAL A 292 -13.93 -4.68 12.73
C VAL A 292 -13.86 -3.14 12.68
N LEU A 293 -12.91 -2.59 11.92
CA LEU A 293 -12.72 -1.13 11.78
C LEU A 293 -13.98 -0.35 11.37
N PRO A 294 -14.84 -0.82 10.43
CA PRO A 294 -16.10 -0.13 10.14
C PRO A 294 -16.98 0.12 11.37
N PHE A 295 -17.04 -0.84 12.30
CA PHE A 295 -17.82 -0.70 13.53
C PHE A 295 -17.22 0.34 14.47
N LYS A 296 -15.89 0.43 14.53
CA LYS A 296 -15.19 1.49 15.25
C LYS A 296 -15.62 2.86 14.74
N TYR A 297 -15.62 3.06 13.42
CA TYR A 297 -16.01 4.32 12.80
C TYR A 297 -17.51 4.62 12.91
N MET A 298 -18.34 3.62 13.24
CA MET A 298 -19.74 3.79 13.62
C MET A 298 -19.95 4.06 15.13
N GLY A 299 -18.88 4.20 15.91
CA GLY A 299 -18.94 4.53 17.34
C GLY A 299 -19.18 3.34 18.27
N VAL A 300 -18.94 2.10 17.82
CA VAL A 300 -18.94 0.93 18.71
C VAL A 300 -17.78 1.02 19.70
N ASP A 301 -18.04 0.67 20.97
CA ASP A 301 -17.05 0.81 22.04
C ASP A 301 -15.87 -0.17 21.91
N GLU A 302 -14.71 0.28 22.36
CA GLU A 302 -13.43 -0.46 22.33
C GLU A 302 -13.52 -1.85 22.98
N GLY A 303 -14.29 -2.01 24.07
CA GLY A 303 -14.46 -3.30 24.74
C GLY A 303 -15.22 -4.31 23.88
N THR A 304 -16.17 -3.84 23.08
CA THR A 304 -16.91 -4.65 22.11
C THR A 304 -16.07 -4.97 20.89
N LEU A 305 -15.33 -4.00 20.34
CA LEU A 305 -14.40 -4.21 19.22
C LEU A 305 -13.36 -5.28 19.55
N ASN A 306 -12.75 -5.21 20.73
CA ASN A 306 -11.77 -6.18 21.20
C ASN A 306 -12.34 -7.61 21.33
N LYS A 307 -13.62 -7.74 21.68
CA LYS A 307 -14.29 -9.06 21.68
C LYS A 307 -14.53 -9.56 20.27
N LEU A 308 -14.94 -8.68 19.35
CA LEU A 308 -15.12 -9.03 17.94
C LEU A 308 -13.81 -9.51 17.32
N ASP A 309 -12.69 -8.81 17.55
CA ASP A 309 -11.37 -9.27 17.12
C ASP A 309 -11.02 -10.63 17.72
N GLY A 310 -11.23 -10.81 19.03
CA GLY A 310 -10.96 -12.08 19.71
C GLY A 310 -11.74 -13.26 19.11
N VAL A 311 -12.93 -13.01 18.57
CA VAL A 311 -13.75 -14.02 17.89
C VAL A 311 -13.33 -14.21 16.44
N LEU A 312 -13.17 -13.14 15.67
CA LEU A 312 -12.97 -13.19 14.22
C LEU A 312 -11.54 -13.50 13.82
N LYS A 313 -10.55 -13.02 14.59
CA LYS A 313 -9.13 -13.09 14.24
C LYS A 313 -8.65 -14.53 13.99
N PRO A 314 -8.99 -15.55 14.80
CA PRO A 314 -8.59 -16.93 14.51
C PRO A 314 -9.10 -17.44 13.14
N TYR A 315 -10.31 -17.05 12.74
CA TYR A 315 -10.87 -17.47 11.45
C TYR A 315 -10.23 -16.74 10.28
N VAL A 316 -9.98 -15.43 10.42
CA VAL A 316 -9.25 -14.63 9.44
C VAL A 316 -7.81 -15.14 9.31
N ASP A 317 -7.12 -15.36 10.42
CA ASP A 317 -5.73 -15.80 10.47
C ASP A 317 -5.52 -17.18 9.89
N ALA A 318 -6.54 -18.05 9.96
CA ALA A 318 -6.50 -19.35 9.33
C ALA A 318 -6.31 -19.28 7.81
N GLY A 319 -6.51 -18.13 7.16
CA GLY A 319 -6.21 -17.92 5.74
C GLY A 319 -4.73 -17.71 5.40
N TYR A 320 -3.89 -17.44 6.41
CA TYR A 320 -2.52 -16.98 6.24
C TYR A 320 -1.52 -17.98 6.85
N THR A 321 -0.61 -18.51 6.05
CA THR A 321 0.30 -19.59 6.48
C THR A 321 1.32 -19.13 7.53
N ARG A 322 1.60 -17.82 7.62
CA ARG A 322 2.43 -17.26 8.70
C ARG A 322 1.88 -17.56 10.11
N ASN A 323 0.58 -17.84 10.23
CA ASN A 323 -0.07 -18.13 11.51
C ASN A 323 -0.06 -19.61 11.88
N ASP A 324 0.46 -20.49 11.01
CA ASP A 324 0.51 -21.94 11.26
C ASP A 324 1.44 -22.31 12.40
N ASN A 325 2.46 -21.48 12.65
CA ASN A 325 3.33 -21.58 13.81
C ASN A 325 3.13 -20.35 14.70
N PRO A 326 2.32 -20.47 15.77
CA PRO A 326 2.06 -19.37 16.70
C PRO A 326 3.32 -18.81 17.38
N LEU A 327 4.41 -19.59 17.45
CA LEU A 327 5.67 -19.15 18.06
C LEU A 327 6.44 -18.15 17.19
N THR A 328 6.15 -18.10 15.89
CA THR A 328 6.82 -17.23 14.92
C THR A 328 5.85 -16.28 14.21
N ALA A 329 4.56 -16.37 14.49
CA ALA A 329 3.54 -15.53 13.89
C ALA A 329 3.75 -14.06 14.32
N PRO A 330 3.73 -13.10 13.37
CA PRO A 330 3.77 -11.69 13.71
C PRO A 330 2.48 -11.28 14.43
N ILE A 331 2.55 -10.21 15.23
CA ILE A 331 1.34 -9.55 15.75
C ILE A 331 0.69 -8.79 14.60
N THR A 332 -0.51 -9.18 14.20
CA THR A 332 -1.22 -8.53 13.08
C THR A 332 -2.32 -7.58 13.53
N VAL A 333 -2.82 -7.76 14.75
CA VAL A 333 -3.79 -6.87 15.40
C VAL A 333 -3.30 -6.60 16.82
N ASP A 334 -3.20 -5.33 17.19
CA ASP A 334 -2.82 -4.88 18.53
C ASP A 334 -3.68 -3.67 18.92
N PRO A 335 -4.73 -3.85 19.75
CA PRO A 335 -5.64 -2.75 20.12
C PRO A 335 -4.98 -1.58 20.84
N VAL A 336 -3.76 -1.77 21.35
CA VAL A 336 -3.04 -0.76 22.14
C VAL A 336 -1.96 -0.06 21.31
N ARG A 337 -1.21 -0.81 20.49
CA ARG A 337 -0.06 -0.28 19.72
C ARG A 337 -0.26 -0.30 18.22
N GLY A 338 -1.24 -1.04 17.73
CA GLY A 338 -1.60 -1.08 16.34
C GLY A 338 -2.07 0.28 15.88
N TYR A 339 -1.79 0.62 14.64
CA TYR A 339 -2.17 1.92 14.11
C TYR A 339 -3.66 1.94 13.74
N ASP A 340 -4.29 3.11 13.91
CA ASP A 340 -5.59 3.39 13.32
C ASP A 340 -5.36 4.06 11.96
N PRO A 341 -5.83 3.45 10.84
CA PRO A 341 -5.76 4.03 9.52
C PRO A 341 -6.21 5.49 9.43
N ALA A 342 -7.33 5.84 10.07
CA ALA A 342 -7.88 7.18 10.03
C ALA A 342 -6.95 8.19 10.74
N VAL A 343 -6.34 7.79 11.85
CA VAL A 343 -5.44 8.65 12.64
C VAL A 343 -4.12 8.90 11.92
N VAL A 344 -3.49 7.85 11.36
CA VAL A 344 -2.19 8.01 10.68
C VAL A 344 -2.32 8.76 9.36
N THR A 345 -3.47 8.64 8.69
CA THR A 345 -3.75 9.39 7.47
C THR A 345 -4.27 10.80 7.73
N ALA A 346 -4.77 11.11 8.94
CA ALA A 346 -5.36 12.41 9.29
C ALA A 346 -4.47 13.59 8.90
N GLY A 347 -3.17 13.58 9.21
CA GLY A 347 -2.27 14.68 8.85
C GLY A 347 -2.06 14.86 7.33
N ALA A 348 -2.25 13.79 6.53
CA ALA A 348 -2.26 13.89 5.06
C ALA A 348 -3.60 14.44 4.60
N SER A 349 -4.69 13.95 5.19
CA SER A 349 -6.05 14.39 4.90
C SER A 349 -6.28 15.85 5.28
N GLU A 350 -5.78 16.34 6.42
CA GLU A 350 -5.86 17.73 6.85
C GLU A 350 -5.06 18.65 5.92
N ALA A 351 -3.84 18.25 5.55
CA ALA A 351 -3.03 18.98 4.58
C ALA A 351 -3.70 19.00 3.19
N ALA A 352 -4.54 18.00 2.89
CA ALA A 352 -5.27 17.87 1.63
C ALA A 352 -6.60 18.63 1.59
N PHE A 353 -7.38 18.62 2.68
CA PHE A 353 -8.79 19.02 2.71
C PHE A 353 -9.11 20.15 3.70
N GLY A 354 -8.16 20.57 4.54
CA GLY A 354 -8.44 21.43 5.69
C GLY A 354 -9.26 20.72 6.78
N SER A 355 -9.48 21.38 7.92
CA SER A 355 -10.10 20.81 9.12
C SER A 355 -11.62 20.55 9.04
N GLY A 356 -12.19 20.33 7.84
CA GLY A 356 -13.64 20.24 7.65
C GLY A 356 -14.11 19.42 6.44
N GLY A 357 -13.27 18.50 5.94
CA GLY A 357 -13.60 17.65 4.78
C GLY A 357 -14.42 16.40 5.14
N VAL A 358 -15.49 16.17 4.35
CA VAL A 358 -16.43 15.03 4.27
C VAL A 358 -16.14 13.75 5.09
N ASP A 359 -17.17 13.30 5.82
CA ASP A 359 -17.16 12.19 6.78
C ASP A 359 -16.74 10.80 6.21
N PRO A 360 -15.87 10.04 6.93
CA PRO A 360 -15.34 8.73 6.51
C PRO A 360 -16.42 7.67 6.30
N LEU A 361 -17.46 7.70 7.12
CA LEU A 361 -18.58 6.77 7.03
C LEU A 361 -19.30 6.95 5.69
N SER A 362 -19.44 8.18 5.20
CA SER A 362 -20.08 8.47 3.92
C SER A 362 -19.31 7.90 2.72
N GLN A 363 -17.98 7.85 2.77
CA GLN A 363 -17.15 7.29 1.68
C GLN A 363 -17.05 5.76 1.76
N LEU A 364 -16.91 5.21 2.97
CA LEU A 364 -16.99 3.76 3.19
C LEU A 364 -18.36 3.21 2.75
N MET A 365 -19.44 3.90 3.12
CA MET A 365 -20.79 3.54 2.72
C MET A 365 -21.04 3.75 1.23
N ALA A 366 -20.48 4.79 0.59
CA ALA A 366 -20.53 4.93 -0.87
C ALA A 366 -19.82 3.78 -1.59
N GLY A 367 -18.66 3.34 -1.07
CA GLY A 367 -17.95 2.15 -1.56
C GLY A 367 -18.75 0.86 -1.39
N PHE A 368 -19.36 0.64 -0.21
CA PHE A 368 -20.23 -0.51 0.04
C PHE A 368 -21.51 -0.47 -0.82
N GLN A 369 -22.15 0.69 -0.96
CA GLN A 369 -23.37 0.88 -1.74
C GLN A 369 -23.11 0.64 -3.23
N TYR A 370 -21.99 1.13 -3.76
CA TYR A 370 -21.56 0.86 -5.14
C TYR A 370 -21.40 -0.64 -5.40
N VAL A 371 -20.76 -1.38 -4.49
CA VAL A 371 -20.58 -2.83 -4.58
C VAL A 371 -21.91 -3.58 -4.46
N LEU A 372 -22.86 -3.11 -3.64
CA LEU A 372 -24.17 -3.72 -3.48
C LEU A 372 -25.08 -3.49 -4.69
N ASP A 373 -25.10 -2.27 -5.23
CA ASP A 373 -25.95 -1.89 -6.37
C ASP A 373 -25.50 -2.56 -7.68
N HIS A 374 -24.26 -3.03 -7.77
CA HIS A 374 -23.69 -3.66 -8.97
C HIS A 374 -23.44 -5.18 -8.84
N ASN A 375 -23.85 -5.81 -7.74
CA ASN A 375 -23.82 -7.27 -7.56
C ASN A 375 -25.18 -7.96 -7.73
N VAL A 376 -26.18 -7.24 -8.26
CA VAL A 376 -27.44 -7.84 -8.69
C VAL A 376 -27.51 -7.76 -10.21
N HIS A 377 -26.83 -8.66 -10.92
CA HIS A 377 -27.25 -9.21 -12.22
C HIS A 377 -26.44 -10.44 -12.63
#